data_AF-A0A1M5ES81-F1
#
_entry.id   AF-A0A1M5ES81-F1
#
_cell.length_a   1.000
_cell.length_b   1.000
_cell.length_c   1.000
_cell.angle_alpha   90.00
_cell.angle_beta   90.00
_cell.angle_gamma   90.00
#
_symmetry.space_group_name_H-M   'P 1'
#
loop_
_entity.id
_entity.type
_entity.pdbx_description
1 polymer ?
#
loop_
_entity_poly.entity_id
_entity_poly.type
_entity_poly.pdbx_seq_one_letter_code
_entity_poly.pdbx_strand_id
1 'polypeptide(L)'
;MFSEKIEKIIECNIIKADEAFDYEYSPYSERFDKIHNLFWSILGHESYNYNLKDCYFFFANNFSVNAKACRHNNYNLISINSGLVVWLIKNIIENEKLEEYYKKQYGIFQKIQFYSFEELSFQMNLLFTFYHEFAHLLQQSDYLELGLEEESKSDFSLYRHALELDADTFSGVFIARHLIQYYEKDFSEFGIEYLESITVILGSNLFFYLSSFSGANKQLYFKENSHPHPFIRVIRILFTIGKYFQDDYKIKIDKIRIVSKIVDEIFFLQDTYKVNNLSSFRNEMIDSTIDIHEYLQELSDYDKLKVQSAIKIYNLRQETNGK
;
A
#
# COMPACT_ATOMS: atom_id res chain seq x y z
N MET A 1 27.14 5.16 -3.52
CA MET A 1 26.85 6.45 -2.91
C MET A 1 25.42 6.43 -2.43
N PHE A 2 25.31 6.25 -1.12
CA PHE A 2 24.09 6.51 -0.38
C PHE A 2 23.65 7.97 -0.61
N SER A 3 22.38 8.28 -0.38
CA SER A 3 21.99 9.69 -0.27
C SER A 3 22.70 10.30 0.95
N GLU A 4 23.02 11.60 0.93
CA GLU A 4 23.64 12.29 2.09
C GLU A 4 22.84 12.10 3.40
N LYS A 5 21.53 11.87 3.27
CA LYS A 5 20.62 11.59 4.39
C LYS A 5 20.84 10.19 4.97
N ILE A 6 21.11 9.19 4.12
CA ILE A 6 21.42 7.82 4.54
C ILE A 6 22.83 7.74 5.15
N GLU A 7 23.79 8.50 4.62
CA GLU A 7 25.13 8.57 5.21
C GLU A 7 25.08 9.05 6.66
N LYS A 8 24.28 10.10 6.94
CA LYS A 8 24.10 10.63 8.30
C LYS A 8 23.50 9.62 9.27
N ILE A 9 22.51 8.82 8.87
CA ILE A 9 21.93 7.81 9.78
C ILE A 9 22.90 6.67 10.07
N ILE A 10 23.76 6.32 9.10
CA ILE A 10 24.84 5.33 9.28
C ILE A 10 25.92 5.90 10.21
N GLU A 11 26.37 7.14 9.99
CA GLU A 11 27.36 7.83 10.83
C GLU A 11 26.90 7.97 12.29
N CYS A 12 25.60 8.19 12.50
CA CYS A 12 24.98 8.23 13.82
C CYS A 12 24.77 6.84 14.45
N ASN A 13 25.19 5.75 13.80
CA ASN A 13 24.97 4.36 14.22
C ASN A 13 23.50 4.00 14.48
N ILE A 14 22.57 4.61 13.72
CA ILE A 14 21.14 4.29 13.79
C ILE A 14 20.88 2.94 13.09
N ILE A 15 21.55 2.73 11.95
CA ILE A 15 21.58 1.48 11.19
C ILE A 15 23.02 1.16 10.78
N LYS A 16 23.31 -0.10 10.47
CA LYS A 16 24.60 -0.47 9.88
C LYS A 16 24.62 -0.20 8.37
N ALA A 17 25.81 0.02 7.83
CA ALA A 17 25.99 0.30 6.39
C ALA A 17 25.55 -0.87 5.50
N ASP A 18 25.71 -2.12 5.95
CA ASP A 18 25.31 -3.32 5.21
C ASP A 18 23.79 -3.55 5.19
N GLU A 19 23.05 -2.90 6.09
CA GLU A 19 21.58 -2.91 6.12
C GLU A 19 20.99 -1.97 5.07
N ALA A 20 21.71 -0.92 4.66
CA ALA A 20 21.27 0.04 3.66
C ALA A 20 21.70 -0.38 2.25
N PHE A 21 20.78 -0.31 1.29
CA PHE A 21 21.08 -0.58 -0.12
C PHE A 21 21.79 0.62 -0.75
N ASP A 22 23.03 0.41 -1.20
CA ASP A 22 23.74 1.38 -2.04
C ASP A 22 23.32 1.21 -3.50
N TYR A 23 22.59 2.20 -4.02
CA TYR A 23 22.06 2.19 -5.38
C TYR A 23 22.91 2.97 -6.40
N GLU A 24 24.15 3.39 -6.09
CA GLU A 24 25.01 4.14 -7.04
C GLU A 24 25.14 3.46 -8.40
N TYR A 25 25.43 2.16 -8.36
CA TYR A 25 25.71 1.34 -9.53
C TYR A 25 24.48 0.54 -9.97
N SER A 26 23.33 0.81 -9.36
CA SER A 26 22.06 0.26 -9.82
C SER A 26 21.68 0.88 -11.16
N PRO A 27 21.19 0.10 -12.14
CA PRO A 27 20.62 0.66 -13.37
C PRO A 27 19.38 1.54 -13.10
N TYR A 28 18.84 1.48 -11.88
CA TYR A 28 17.67 2.23 -11.45
C TYR A 28 18.00 3.35 -10.44
N SER A 29 19.26 3.77 -10.34
CA SER A 29 19.76 4.74 -9.34
C SER A 29 18.93 6.04 -9.26
N GLU A 30 18.62 6.65 -10.41
CA GLU A 30 17.80 7.87 -10.48
C GLU A 30 16.40 7.67 -9.90
N ARG A 31 15.80 6.48 -10.13
CA ARG A 31 14.47 6.15 -9.63
C ARG A 31 14.49 5.93 -8.12
N PHE A 32 15.52 5.24 -7.61
CA PHE A 32 15.73 5.13 -6.16
C PHE A 32 15.89 6.50 -5.49
N ASP A 33 16.68 7.42 -6.08
CA ASP A 33 16.85 8.76 -5.53
C ASP A 33 15.54 9.57 -5.50
N LYS A 34 14.76 9.53 -6.60
CA LYS A 34 13.44 10.18 -6.66
C LYS A 34 12.49 9.66 -5.59
N ILE A 35 12.40 8.33 -5.43
CA ILE A 35 11.54 7.71 -4.40
C ILE A 35 12.02 8.08 -3.00
N HIS A 36 13.34 8.02 -2.77
CA HIS A 36 13.92 8.39 -1.48
C HIS A 36 13.56 9.83 -1.10
N ASN A 37 13.73 10.77 -2.04
CA ASN A 37 13.41 12.18 -1.79
C ASN A 37 11.91 12.42 -1.57
N LEU A 38 11.04 11.73 -2.32
CA LEU A 38 9.60 11.76 -2.13
C LEU A 38 9.21 11.28 -0.73
N PHE A 39 9.63 10.06 -0.35
CA PHE A 39 9.27 9.48 0.94
C PHE A 39 9.91 10.18 2.12
N TRP A 40 11.11 10.72 1.96
CA TRP A 40 11.68 11.58 2.97
C TRP A 40 10.83 12.84 3.20
N SER A 41 10.34 13.46 2.13
CA SER A 41 9.47 14.64 2.22
C SER A 41 8.12 14.29 2.87
N ILE A 42 7.50 13.18 2.46
CA ILE A 42 6.23 12.71 3.04
C ILE A 42 6.44 12.36 4.51
N LEU A 43 7.48 11.60 4.85
CA LEU A 43 7.79 11.23 6.23
C LEU A 43 8.01 12.46 7.10
N GLY A 44 8.75 13.46 6.62
CA GLY A 44 8.95 14.71 7.36
C GLY A 44 7.65 15.46 7.62
N HIS A 45 6.76 15.53 6.62
CA HIS A 45 5.45 16.19 6.77
C HIS A 45 4.52 15.42 7.73
N GLU A 46 4.36 14.12 7.51
CA GLU A 46 3.44 13.30 8.31
C GLU A 46 3.96 13.13 9.74
N SER A 47 5.26 12.87 9.94
CA SER A 47 5.83 12.78 11.30
C SER A 47 5.60 14.06 12.11
N TYR A 48 5.76 15.23 11.48
CA TYR A 48 5.40 16.51 12.11
C TYR A 48 3.91 16.58 12.48
N ASN A 49 3.02 16.25 11.55
CA ASN A 49 1.57 16.27 11.78
C ASN A 49 1.13 15.34 12.91
N TYR A 50 1.78 14.19 13.06
CA TYR A 50 1.48 13.20 14.10
C TYR A 50 2.33 13.33 15.36
N ASN A 51 3.27 14.28 15.41
CA ASN A 51 4.23 14.44 16.50
C ASN A 51 5.07 13.17 16.74
N LEU A 52 5.40 12.46 15.66
CA LEU A 52 6.44 11.44 15.67
C LEU A 52 7.79 12.11 15.49
N LYS A 53 8.78 11.70 16.30
CA LYS A 53 10.14 12.24 16.26
C LYS A 53 11.10 11.18 15.77
N ASP A 54 12.27 11.64 15.30
CA ASP A 54 13.39 10.79 14.96
C ASP A 54 13.01 9.68 13.98
N CYS A 55 12.24 10.08 12.96
CA CYS A 55 11.73 9.24 11.89
C CYS A 55 12.69 9.22 10.71
N TYR A 56 13.04 8.02 10.23
CA TYR A 56 13.95 7.83 9.11
C TYR A 56 13.39 6.82 8.10
N PHE A 57 13.71 7.06 6.84
CA PHE A 57 13.41 6.18 5.72
C PHE A 57 14.70 5.76 5.03
N PHE A 58 14.82 4.48 4.66
CA PHE A 58 15.92 3.99 3.83
C PHE A 58 15.48 2.77 2.99
N PHE A 59 16.27 2.45 1.97
CA PHE A 59 16.10 1.18 1.26
C PHE A 59 16.95 0.11 1.94
N ALA A 60 16.32 -1.00 2.35
CA ALA A 60 17.06 -2.11 2.92
C ALA A 60 17.82 -2.87 1.82
N ASN A 61 19.03 -3.31 2.12
CA ASN A 61 19.87 -4.14 1.26
C ASN A 61 19.37 -5.59 1.23
N ASN A 62 18.13 -5.77 0.77
CA ASN A 62 17.46 -7.05 0.67
C ASN A 62 16.69 -7.08 -0.65
N PHE A 63 16.86 -8.17 -1.40
CA PHE A 63 16.26 -8.35 -2.72
C PHE A 63 14.91 -9.09 -2.69
N SER A 64 14.34 -9.37 -1.51
CA SER A 64 12.96 -9.84 -1.41
C SER A 64 11.94 -8.70 -1.60
N VAL A 65 10.67 -9.06 -1.85
CA VAL A 65 9.56 -8.12 -1.96
C VAL A 65 8.94 -7.96 -0.57
N ASN A 66 9.44 -6.98 0.19
CA ASN A 66 8.97 -6.72 1.55
C ASN A 66 9.26 -5.26 1.96
N ALA A 67 8.57 -4.80 3.00
CA ALA A 67 8.83 -3.57 3.71
C ALA A 67 8.65 -3.82 5.22
N LYS A 68 9.15 -2.87 6.03
CA LYS A 68 8.96 -2.94 7.48
C LYS A 68 9.01 -1.57 8.12
N ALA A 69 8.27 -1.47 9.22
CA ALA A 69 8.38 -0.44 10.21
C ALA A 69 8.91 -1.03 11.52
N CYS A 70 9.86 -0.34 12.14
CA CYS A 70 10.33 -0.73 13.45
C CYS A 70 10.74 0.46 14.30
N ARG A 71 10.84 0.23 15.61
CA ARG A 71 11.47 1.15 16.54
C ARG A 71 12.79 0.57 17.01
N HIS A 72 13.89 1.24 16.73
CA HIS A 72 15.23 0.79 17.09
C HIS A 72 16.00 1.92 17.78
N ASN A 73 16.52 1.70 18.99
CA ASN A 73 17.26 2.72 19.77
C ASN A 73 16.54 4.07 19.90
N ASN A 74 15.21 4.05 20.11
CA ASN A 74 14.31 5.22 20.10
C ASN A 74 14.08 5.90 18.75
N TYR A 75 14.64 5.40 17.66
CA TYR A 75 14.39 5.87 16.30
C TYR A 75 13.21 5.12 15.68
N ASN A 76 12.38 5.85 14.94
CA ASN A 76 11.28 5.28 14.17
C ASN A 76 11.77 5.06 12.73
N LEU A 77 11.82 3.81 12.28
CA LEU A 77 12.42 3.46 11.00
C LEU A 77 11.36 2.85 10.09
N ILE A 78 11.31 3.34 8.85
CA ILE A 78 10.65 2.65 7.73
C ILE A 78 11.73 2.20 6.77
N SER A 79 11.71 0.94 6.39
CA SER A 79 12.56 0.44 5.33
C SER A 79 11.76 -0.32 4.27
N ILE A 80 12.06 -0.03 3.01
CA ILE A 80 11.53 -0.79 1.88
C ILE A 80 12.70 -1.60 1.30
N ASN A 81 12.52 -2.89 1.09
CA ASN A 81 13.55 -3.72 0.46
C ASN A 81 13.80 -3.23 -0.97
N SER A 82 15.06 -3.16 -1.39
CA SER A 82 15.42 -2.79 -2.76
C SER A 82 14.80 -3.75 -3.79
N GLY A 83 14.62 -5.02 -3.42
CA GLY A 83 13.91 -6.03 -4.21
C GLY A 83 12.48 -5.66 -4.56
N LEU A 84 11.75 -5.02 -3.64
CA LEU A 84 10.37 -4.56 -3.87
C LEU A 84 10.32 -3.49 -4.96
N VAL A 85 11.21 -2.50 -4.89
CA VAL A 85 11.31 -1.43 -5.90
C VAL A 85 11.65 -2.03 -7.28
N VAL A 86 12.64 -2.92 -7.33
CA VAL A 86 13.03 -3.60 -8.58
C VAL A 86 11.89 -4.47 -9.12
N TRP A 87 11.15 -5.15 -8.24
CA TRP A 87 10.00 -5.95 -8.64
C TRP A 87 8.91 -5.09 -9.28
N LEU A 88 8.59 -3.94 -8.68
CA LEU A 88 7.61 -3.01 -9.22
C LEU A 88 8.05 -2.46 -10.59
N ILE A 89 9.34 -2.12 -10.76
CA ILE A 89 9.86 -1.70 -12.06
C ILE A 89 9.64 -2.80 -13.11
N LYS A 90 10.08 -4.02 -12.83
CA LYS A 90 10.01 -5.12 -13.80
C LYS A 90 8.60 -5.58 -14.14
N ASN A 91 7.69 -5.57 -13.16
CA ASN A 91 6.35 -6.15 -13.33
C ASN A 91 5.28 -5.11 -13.67
N ILE A 92 5.57 -3.81 -13.54
CA ILE A 92 4.64 -2.72 -13.84
C ILE A 92 5.21 -1.81 -14.93
N ILE A 93 6.40 -1.21 -14.71
CA ILE A 93 6.99 -0.26 -15.65
C ILE A 93 7.46 -0.93 -16.94
N GLU A 94 8.18 -2.04 -16.82
CA GLU A 94 8.78 -2.77 -17.96
C GLU A 94 7.86 -3.88 -18.49
N ASN A 95 6.59 -3.92 -18.07
CA ASN A 95 5.66 -4.99 -18.45
C ASN A 95 4.91 -4.63 -19.74
N GLU A 96 5.51 -5.01 -20.87
CA GLU A 96 4.96 -4.76 -22.21
C GLU A 96 3.53 -5.29 -22.41
N LYS A 97 3.18 -6.42 -21.78
CA LYS A 97 1.81 -6.98 -21.88
C LYS A 97 0.79 -6.10 -21.18
N LEU A 98 1.17 -5.55 -20.03
CA LEU A 98 0.35 -4.64 -19.24
C LEU A 98 0.15 -3.32 -19.97
N GLU A 99 1.24 -2.78 -20.53
CA GLU A 99 1.22 -1.61 -21.41
C GLU A 99 0.29 -1.83 -22.62
N GLU A 100 0.41 -2.95 -23.33
CA GLU A 100 -0.46 -3.27 -24.48
C GLU A 100 -1.93 -3.37 -24.08
N TYR A 101 -2.22 -4.05 -22.98
CA TYR A 101 -3.58 -4.20 -22.45
C TYR A 101 -4.22 -2.84 -22.18
N TYR A 102 -3.55 -1.95 -21.43
CA TYR A 102 -4.11 -0.65 -21.09
C TYR A 102 -4.18 0.31 -22.29
N LYS A 103 -3.20 0.29 -23.20
CA LYS A 103 -3.29 1.07 -24.44
C LYS A 103 -4.51 0.70 -25.28
N LYS A 104 -4.87 -0.59 -25.32
CA LYS A 104 -6.02 -1.09 -26.08
C LYS A 104 -7.36 -0.79 -25.39
N GLN A 105 -7.44 -0.98 -24.08
CA GLN A 105 -8.70 -0.92 -23.33
C GLN A 105 -9.01 0.49 -22.80
N TYR A 106 -7.98 1.29 -22.54
CA TYR A 106 -8.10 2.56 -21.84
C TYR A 106 -7.38 3.68 -22.58
N GLY A 107 -8.00 4.19 -23.64
CA GLY A 107 -7.59 5.43 -24.32
C GLY A 107 -7.60 6.68 -23.42
N ILE A 108 -8.08 6.54 -22.17
CA ILE A 108 -8.13 7.59 -21.16
C ILE A 108 -6.74 8.14 -20.82
N PHE A 109 -5.72 7.27 -20.74
CA PHE A 109 -4.35 7.69 -20.43
C PHE A 109 -3.67 8.38 -21.62
N GLN A 110 -4.15 8.18 -22.85
CA GLN A 110 -3.65 8.96 -23.99
C GLN A 110 -4.06 10.44 -23.90
N LYS A 111 -5.13 10.74 -23.16
CA LYS A 111 -5.60 12.12 -22.91
C LYS A 111 -4.87 12.77 -21.72
N ILE A 112 -4.28 11.95 -20.85
CA ILE A 112 -3.52 12.38 -19.68
C ILE A 112 -2.06 12.53 -20.12
N GLN A 113 -1.67 13.74 -20.55
CA GLN A 113 -0.33 13.97 -21.10
C GLN A 113 0.82 13.85 -20.08
N PHE A 114 0.52 13.89 -18.78
CA PHE A 114 1.55 14.08 -17.76
C PHE A 114 2.14 12.79 -17.19
N TYR A 115 1.38 11.70 -17.15
CA TYR A 115 1.83 10.42 -16.58
C TYR A 115 1.29 9.24 -17.36
N SER A 116 2.16 8.25 -17.58
CA SER A 116 1.73 6.94 -18.07
C SER A 116 1.05 6.15 -16.94
N PHE A 117 0.18 5.19 -17.28
CA PHE A 117 -0.51 4.41 -16.25
C PHE A 117 0.50 3.62 -15.41
N GLU A 118 1.58 3.13 -16.04
CA GLU A 118 2.62 2.34 -15.39
C GLU A 118 3.25 3.14 -14.25
N GLU A 119 3.55 4.43 -14.51
CA GLU A 119 4.14 5.32 -13.52
C GLU A 119 3.17 5.62 -12.37
N LEU A 120 1.87 5.80 -12.66
CA LEU A 120 0.85 5.98 -11.63
C LEU A 120 0.67 4.70 -10.78
N SER A 121 0.62 3.52 -11.41
CA SER A 121 0.54 2.23 -10.72
C SER A 121 1.78 2.00 -9.84
N PHE A 122 2.96 2.31 -10.35
CA PHE A 122 4.22 2.23 -9.61
C PHE A 122 4.21 3.13 -8.37
N GLN A 123 3.85 4.40 -8.54
CA GLN A 123 3.78 5.35 -7.43
C GLN A 123 2.70 4.98 -6.41
N MET A 124 1.52 4.52 -6.87
CA MET A 124 0.41 4.13 -6.00
C MET A 124 0.79 2.95 -5.11
N ASN A 125 1.42 1.90 -5.66
CA ASN A 125 1.87 0.75 -4.88
C ASN A 125 2.95 1.11 -3.87
N LEU A 126 3.90 1.97 -4.26
CA LEU A 126 4.92 2.49 -3.35
C LEU A 126 4.30 3.32 -2.22
N LEU A 127 3.42 4.28 -2.54
CA LEU A 127 2.72 5.10 -1.56
C LEU A 127 1.89 4.23 -0.61
N PHE A 128 1.20 3.22 -1.15
CA PHE A 128 0.43 2.29 -0.35
C PHE A 128 1.31 1.61 0.71
N THR A 129 2.45 1.04 0.29
CA THR A 129 3.40 0.41 1.20
C THR A 129 3.96 1.39 2.22
N PHE A 130 4.37 2.58 1.78
CA PHE A 130 4.88 3.61 2.68
C PHE A 130 3.85 3.98 3.77
N TYR A 131 2.59 4.24 3.40
CA TYR A 131 1.57 4.61 4.38
C TYR A 131 1.15 3.45 5.27
N HIS A 132 1.21 2.21 4.77
CA HIS A 132 1.02 1.02 5.58
C HIS A 132 2.10 0.93 6.68
N GLU A 133 3.37 1.05 6.32
CA GLU A 133 4.47 1.07 7.31
C GLU A 133 4.41 2.27 8.25
N PHE A 134 4.02 3.43 7.73
CA PHE A 134 3.83 4.62 8.56
C PHE A 134 2.70 4.43 9.58
N ALA A 135 1.63 3.72 9.21
CA ALA A 135 0.56 3.38 10.14
C ALA A 135 1.08 2.54 11.30
N HIS A 136 1.96 1.57 11.05
CA HIS A 136 2.61 0.81 12.12
C HIS A 136 3.37 1.71 13.09
N LEU A 137 4.11 2.71 12.62
CA LEU A 137 4.77 3.67 13.52
C LEU A 137 3.78 4.43 14.42
N LEU A 138 2.59 4.78 13.90
CA LEU A 138 1.53 5.44 14.67
C LEU A 138 0.89 4.52 15.71
N GLN A 139 0.73 3.24 15.35
CA GLN A 139 0.14 2.23 16.23
C GLN A 139 0.99 2.00 17.49
N GLN A 140 2.31 2.27 17.45
CA GLN A 140 3.23 2.10 18.58
C GLN A 140 3.10 0.74 19.31
N SER A 141 2.76 -0.31 18.57
CA SER A 141 2.58 -1.65 19.15
C SER A 141 3.92 -2.26 19.59
N ASP A 142 3.87 -3.15 20.59
CA ASP A 142 5.05 -3.87 21.09
C ASP A 142 5.79 -4.66 20.00
N TYR A 143 5.14 -4.93 18.86
CA TYR A 143 5.73 -5.65 17.73
C TYR A 143 6.64 -4.78 16.85
N LEU A 144 6.59 -3.45 16.98
CA LEU A 144 7.54 -2.56 16.31
C LEU A 144 8.98 -2.78 16.78
N GLU A 145 9.19 -3.22 18.03
CA GLU A 145 10.54 -3.53 18.52
C GLU A 145 11.08 -4.83 17.94
N LEU A 146 10.20 -5.73 17.49
CA LEU A 146 10.55 -7.01 16.87
C LEU A 146 10.70 -6.91 15.34
N GLY A 147 10.24 -5.81 14.73
CA GLY A 147 10.11 -5.65 13.29
C GLY A 147 8.85 -6.35 12.78
N LEU A 148 7.88 -5.57 12.31
CA LEU A 148 6.73 -6.10 11.58
C LEU A 148 7.19 -6.32 10.13
N GLU A 149 7.19 -7.57 9.69
CA GLU A 149 7.58 -7.97 8.34
C GLU A 149 6.50 -8.87 7.75
N GLU A 150 6.11 -8.65 6.49
CA GLU A 150 5.09 -9.42 5.77
C GLU A 150 5.38 -10.94 5.70
N GLU A 151 6.64 -11.35 5.95
CA GLU A 151 7.10 -12.75 5.90
C GLU A 151 7.31 -13.40 7.29
N SER A 152 6.85 -12.78 8.38
CA SER A 152 7.10 -13.33 9.71
C SER A 152 6.49 -14.74 9.89
N LYS A 153 7.31 -15.71 10.36
CA LYS A 153 6.90 -17.12 10.61
C LYS A 153 6.14 -17.34 11.92
N SER A 154 5.58 -16.29 12.50
CA SER A 154 4.87 -16.41 13.77
C SER A 154 3.48 -17.02 13.60
N ASP A 155 2.98 -17.63 14.66
CA ASP A 155 1.60 -18.12 14.73
C ASP A 155 0.56 -16.99 14.65
N PHE A 156 -0.67 -17.36 14.33
CA PHE A 156 -1.82 -16.46 14.29
C PHE A 156 -1.99 -15.66 15.58
N SER A 157 -2.26 -14.37 15.40
CA SER A 157 -2.67 -13.46 16.47
C SER A 157 -3.74 -12.52 15.97
N LEU A 158 -4.92 -12.58 16.59
CA LEU A 158 -6.03 -11.67 16.28
C LEU A 158 -5.62 -10.20 16.44
N TYR A 159 -4.76 -9.90 17.41
CA TYR A 159 -4.22 -8.55 17.61
C TYR A 159 -3.37 -8.10 16.43
N ARG A 160 -2.47 -8.96 15.93
CA ARG A 160 -1.63 -8.62 14.77
C ARG A 160 -2.46 -8.45 13.52
N HIS A 161 -3.40 -9.35 13.26
CA HIS A 161 -4.29 -9.24 12.11
C HIS A 161 -5.15 -7.97 12.17
N ALA A 162 -5.56 -7.53 13.36
CA ALA A 162 -6.28 -6.27 13.53
C ALA A 162 -5.38 -5.05 13.25
N LEU A 163 -4.10 -5.08 13.68
CA LEU A 163 -3.11 -4.04 13.35
C LEU A 163 -2.87 -3.95 11.83
N GLU A 164 -2.70 -5.08 11.16
CA GLU A 164 -2.56 -5.14 9.69
C GLU A 164 -3.77 -4.52 8.99
N LEU A 165 -4.98 -4.89 9.42
CA LEU A 165 -6.20 -4.37 8.84
C LEU A 165 -6.37 -2.86 9.08
N ASP A 166 -5.97 -2.36 10.24
CA ASP A 166 -5.96 -0.93 10.55
C ASP A 166 -4.91 -0.18 9.70
N ALA A 167 -3.71 -0.75 9.51
CA ALA A 167 -2.66 -0.19 8.65
C ALA A 167 -3.10 -0.15 7.17
N ASP A 168 -3.70 -1.22 6.66
CA ASP A 168 -4.31 -1.28 5.33
C ASP A 168 -5.43 -0.24 5.17
N THR A 169 -6.27 -0.06 6.20
CA THR A 169 -7.33 0.94 6.19
C THR A 169 -6.73 2.36 6.15
N PHE A 170 -5.70 2.63 6.96
CA PHE A 170 -4.99 3.91 6.98
C PHE A 170 -4.39 4.22 5.61
N SER A 171 -3.69 3.26 5.02
CA SER A 171 -3.11 3.40 3.69
C SER A 171 -4.19 3.63 2.62
N GLY A 172 -5.29 2.86 2.65
CA GLY A 172 -6.43 3.03 1.75
C GLY A 172 -7.05 4.43 1.80
N VAL A 173 -7.15 5.05 2.98
CA VAL A 173 -7.60 6.44 3.14
C VAL A 173 -6.65 7.42 2.44
N PHE A 174 -5.34 7.27 2.63
CA PHE A 174 -4.35 8.13 1.97
C PHE A 174 -4.34 7.96 0.45
N ILE A 175 -4.46 6.73 -0.05
CA ILE A 175 -4.61 6.47 -1.49
C ILE A 175 -5.86 7.15 -2.04
N ALA A 176 -7.01 7.02 -1.38
CA ALA A 176 -8.23 7.70 -1.82
C ALA A 176 -8.06 9.23 -1.88
N ARG A 177 -7.37 9.82 -0.90
CA ARG A 177 -7.06 11.25 -0.87
C ARG A 177 -6.16 11.66 -2.03
N HIS A 178 -5.09 10.91 -2.30
CA HIS A 178 -4.21 11.17 -3.45
C HIS A 178 -4.97 11.10 -4.77
N LEU A 179 -5.83 10.09 -4.95
CA LEU A 179 -6.65 9.95 -6.16
C LEU A 179 -7.60 11.13 -6.35
N ILE A 180 -8.24 11.60 -5.27
CA ILE A 180 -9.09 12.80 -5.33
C ILE A 180 -8.27 14.04 -5.65
N GLN A 181 -7.11 14.22 -5.02
CA GLN A 181 -6.24 15.38 -5.27
C GLN A 181 -5.74 15.42 -6.71
N TYR A 182 -5.30 14.26 -7.25
CA TYR A 182 -4.93 14.14 -8.65
C TYR A 182 -6.10 14.43 -9.58
N TYR A 183 -7.28 13.88 -9.27
CA TYR A 183 -8.48 14.17 -10.04
C TYR A 183 -8.84 15.66 -10.02
N GLU A 184 -8.93 16.28 -8.85
CA GLU A 184 -9.31 17.69 -8.72
C GLU A 184 -8.34 18.62 -9.46
N LYS A 185 -7.03 18.34 -9.34
CA LYS A 185 -5.97 19.15 -9.90
C LYS A 185 -5.83 18.99 -11.41
N ASP A 186 -5.84 17.76 -11.91
CA ASP A 186 -5.36 17.45 -13.25
C ASP A 186 -6.47 16.91 -14.17
N PHE A 187 -7.59 16.38 -13.64
CA PHE A 187 -8.57 15.60 -14.44
C PHE A 187 -10.04 15.96 -14.23
N SER A 188 -10.35 16.94 -13.38
CA SER A 188 -11.73 17.25 -13.00
C SER A 188 -12.60 17.71 -14.18
N GLU A 189 -11.99 18.30 -15.21
CA GLU A 189 -12.66 18.70 -16.44
C GLU A 189 -13.17 17.52 -17.29
N PHE A 190 -12.61 16.32 -17.11
CA PHE A 190 -12.99 15.13 -17.87
C PHE A 190 -14.17 14.36 -17.26
N GLY A 191 -14.62 14.75 -16.07
CA GLY A 191 -15.75 14.14 -15.38
C GLY A 191 -15.37 13.02 -14.41
N ILE A 192 -16.30 12.69 -13.51
CA ILE A 192 -16.08 11.77 -12.39
C ILE A 192 -15.78 10.34 -12.85
N GLU A 193 -16.21 9.99 -14.06
CA GLU A 193 -15.95 8.72 -14.73
C GLU A 193 -14.44 8.50 -14.96
N TYR A 194 -13.64 9.56 -15.05
CA TYR A 194 -12.18 9.45 -15.13
C TYR A 194 -11.58 9.01 -13.80
N LEU A 195 -12.04 9.58 -12.68
CA LEU A 195 -11.64 9.12 -11.35
C LEU A 195 -12.05 7.66 -11.14
N GLU A 196 -13.26 7.27 -11.54
CA GLU A 196 -13.68 5.86 -11.50
C GLU A 196 -12.71 4.98 -12.30
N SER A 197 -12.41 5.33 -13.54
CA SER A 197 -11.55 4.52 -14.43
C SER A 197 -10.12 4.40 -13.91
N ILE A 198 -9.51 5.52 -13.48
CA ILE A 198 -8.18 5.51 -12.88
C ILE A 198 -8.17 4.65 -11.61
N THR A 199 -9.21 4.76 -10.77
CA THR A 199 -9.30 3.94 -9.55
C THR A 199 -9.46 2.47 -9.87
N VAL A 200 -10.24 2.11 -10.90
CA VAL A 200 -10.38 0.71 -11.36
C VAL A 200 -9.03 0.11 -11.72
N ILE A 201 -8.27 0.84 -12.53
CA ILE A 201 -6.98 0.41 -13.05
C ILE A 201 -5.94 0.34 -11.93
N LEU A 202 -5.81 1.38 -11.12
CA LEU A 202 -4.81 1.39 -10.05
C LEU A 202 -5.17 0.39 -8.94
N GLY A 203 -6.45 0.25 -8.61
CA GLY A 203 -6.95 -0.72 -7.62
C GLY A 203 -6.72 -2.17 -8.04
N SER A 204 -6.88 -2.50 -9.32
CA SER A 204 -6.59 -3.84 -9.83
C SER A 204 -5.09 -4.14 -9.85
N ASN A 205 -4.24 -3.17 -10.20
CA ASN A 205 -2.77 -3.31 -10.10
C ASN A 205 -2.32 -3.53 -8.65
N LEU A 206 -2.95 -2.84 -7.68
CA LEU A 206 -2.67 -3.02 -6.26
C LEU A 206 -2.95 -4.45 -5.79
N PHE A 207 -4.00 -5.09 -6.30
CA PHE A 207 -4.27 -6.50 -6.03
C PHE A 207 -3.13 -7.41 -6.48
N PHE A 208 -2.61 -7.22 -7.70
CA PHE A 208 -1.50 -8.04 -8.20
C PHE A 208 -0.19 -7.79 -7.44
N TYR A 209 0.04 -6.54 -7.02
CA TYR A 209 1.14 -6.22 -6.13
C TYR A 209 1.02 -6.93 -4.78
N LEU A 210 -0.14 -6.85 -4.11
CA LEU A 210 -0.37 -7.55 -2.85
C LEU A 210 -0.35 -9.08 -3.00
N SER A 211 -0.63 -9.57 -4.20
CA SER A 211 -0.51 -10.99 -4.55
C SER A 211 0.93 -11.43 -4.83
N SER A 212 1.90 -10.52 -4.85
CA SER A 212 3.32 -10.86 -4.97
C SER A 212 3.98 -11.25 -3.65
N PHE A 213 3.31 -10.98 -2.52
CA PHE A 213 3.76 -11.36 -1.19
C PHE A 213 3.54 -12.86 -0.94
N SER A 214 4.41 -13.46 -0.13
CA SER A 214 4.51 -14.92 0.05
C SER A 214 3.21 -15.63 0.47
N GLY A 215 2.29 -14.91 1.14
CA GLY A 215 1.00 -15.44 1.58
C GLY A 215 -0.01 -15.71 0.47
N ALA A 216 0.14 -15.08 -0.71
CA ALA A 216 -0.86 -15.10 -1.77
C ALA A 216 -0.94 -16.39 -2.58
N ASN A 217 0.10 -17.24 -2.52
CA ASN A 217 0.10 -18.54 -3.21
C ASN A 217 -0.59 -19.66 -2.39
N LYS A 218 -1.06 -19.34 -1.17
CA LYS A 218 -1.78 -20.28 -0.30
C LYS A 218 -3.27 -20.26 -0.64
N GLN A 219 -3.99 -21.31 -0.24
CA GLN A 219 -5.46 -21.28 -0.23
C GLN A 219 -5.95 -20.18 0.72
N LEU A 220 -7.15 -19.66 0.46
CA LEU A 220 -7.77 -18.67 1.34
C LEU A 220 -7.76 -19.14 2.80
N TYR A 221 -7.32 -18.26 3.69
CA TYR A 221 -7.12 -18.56 5.11
C TYR A 221 -7.51 -17.34 5.97
N PHE A 222 -7.84 -17.56 7.24
CA PHE A 222 -8.36 -16.55 8.16
C PHE A 222 -7.57 -16.47 9.48
N LYS A 223 -7.26 -17.60 10.12
CA LYS A 223 -6.67 -17.70 11.47
C LYS A 223 -5.45 -18.63 11.55
N GLU A 224 -4.73 -18.81 10.45
CA GLU A 224 -3.67 -19.81 10.32
C GLU A 224 -2.26 -19.21 10.25
N ASN A 225 -2.11 -18.00 9.74
CA ASN A 225 -0.80 -17.36 9.54
C ASN A 225 -0.66 -16.10 10.40
N SER A 226 0.49 -15.44 10.29
CA SER A 226 0.86 -14.22 11.03
C SER A 226 0.14 -12.95 10.59
N HIS A 227 -0.32 -12.92 9.33
CA HIS A 227 -1.00 -11.79 8.69
C HIS A 227 -2.29 -12.29 8.05
N PRO A 228 -3.31 -11.43 7.83
CA PRO A 228 -4.50 -11.80 7.06
C PRO A 228 -4.12 -12.20 5.63
N HIS A 229 -4.91 -13.08 5.01
CA HIS A 229 -4.70 -13.45 3.62
C HIS A 229 -4.70 -12.19 2.72
N PRO A 230 -3.75 -12.04 1.77
CA PRO A 230 -3.63 -10.82 0.95
C PRO A 230 -4.92 -10.41 0.23
N PHE A 231 -5.76 -11.37 -0.16
CA PHE A 231 -7.07 -11.08 -0.74
C PHE A 231 -8.02 -10.36 0.24
N ILE A 232 -8.08 -10.81 1.50
CA ILE A 232 -8.92 -10.20 2.55
C ILE A 232 -8.48 -8.75 2.77
N ARG A 233 -7.16 -8.52 2.77
CA ARG A 233 -6.54 -7.20 2.85
C ARG A 233 -6.94 -6.32 1.67
N VAL A 234 -6.83 -6.83 0.43
CA VAL A 234 -7.27 -6.09 -0.78
C VAL A 234 -8.73 -5.69 -0.67
N ILE A 235 -9.65 -6.61 -0.34
CA ILE A 235 -11.06 -6.28 -0.19
C ILE A 235 -11.26 -5.15 0.81
N ARG A 236 -10.60 -5.21 1.98
CA ARG A 236 -10.65 -4.13 2.95
C ARG A 236 -10.22 -2.79 2.34
N ILE A 237 -9.11 -2.77 1.61
CA ILE A 237 -8.56 -1.55 0.99
C ILE A 237 -9.54 -1.00 -0.05
N LEU A 238 -10.06 -1.84 -0.94
CA LEU A 238 -11.00 -1.42 -1.99
C LEU A 238 -12.29 -0.84 -1.39
N PHE A 239 -12.85 -1.50 -0.37
CA PHE A 239 -14.03 -0.98 0.33
C PHE A 239 -13.73 0.31 1.11
N THR A 240 -12.50 0.50 1.60
CA THR A 240 -12.08 1.74 2.25
C THR A 240 -12.02 2.90 1.26
N ILE A 241 -11.37 2.69 0.11
CA ILE A 241 -11.30 3.69 -0.98
C ILE A 241 -12.71 4.04 -1.45
N GLY A 242 -13.53 3.03 -1.77
CA GLY A 242 -14.91 3.25 -2.23
C GLY A 242 -15.78 3.95 -1.17
N LYS A 243 -15.61 3.62 0.11
CA LYS A 243 -16.29 4.34 1.20
C LYS A 243 -15.88 5.80 1.25
N TYR A 244 -14.58 6.09 1.11
CA TYR A 244 -14.07 7.46 1.11
C TYR A 244 -14.71 8.29 -0.01
N PHE A 245 -14.80 7.72 -1.22
CA PHE A 245 -15.45 8.38 -2.36
C PHE A 245 -16.95 8.58 -2.17
N GLN A 246 -17.64 7.61 -1.57
CA GLN A 246 -19.07 7.70 -1.29
C GLN A 246 -19.38 8.79 -0.26
N ASP A 247 -18.54 8.91 0.76
CA ASP A 247 -18.73 9.85 1.86
C ASP A 247 -18.31 11.29 1.46
N ASP A 248 -17.35 11.45 0.54
CA ASP A 248 -16.92 12.76 0.02
C ASP A 248 -18.09 13.54 -0.62
N TYR A 249 -18.16 14.85 -0.37
CA TYR A 249 -19.29 15.70 -0.75
C TYR A 249 -19.35 16.04 -2.25
N LYS A 250 -18.22 16.03 -2.95
CA LYS A 250 -18.15 16.28 -4.41
C LYS A 250 -18.16 15.00 -5.22
N ILE A 251 -17.46 13.97 -4.74
CA ILE A 251 -17.18 12.75 -5.51
C ILE A 251 -18.40 11.84 -5.58
N LYS A 252 -18.97 11.44 -4.44
CA LYS A 252 -20.21 10.65 -4.34
C LYS A 252 -20.29 9.40 -5.22
N ILE A 253 -19.16 8.72 -5.47
CA ILE A 253 -19.13 7.45 -6.21
C ILE A 253 -19.67 6.33 -5.30
N ASP A 254 -20.55 5.49 -5.83
CA ASP A 254 -21.05 4.32 -5.10
C ASP A 254 -19.94 3.29 -4.84
N LYS A 255 -19.75 2.95 -3.56
CA LYS A 255 -18.71 2.04 -3.10
C LYS A 255 -18.86 0.63 -3.69
N ILE A 256 -20.07 0.09 -3.79
CA ILE A 256 -20.27 -1.28 -4.28
C ILE A 256 -19.95 -1.35 -5.77
N ARG A 257 -20.40 -0.36 -6.54
CA ARG A 257 -20.13 -0.23 -7.96
C ARG A 257 -18.63 -0.14 -8.26
N ILE A 258 -17.88 0.72 -7.57
CA ILE A 258 -16.44 0.86 -7.85
C ILE A 258 -15.65 -0.39 -7.46
N VAL A 259 -15.98 -1.02 -6.33
CA VAL A 259 -15.34 -2.29 -5.92
C VAL A 259 -15.65 -3.40 -6.92
N SER A 260 -16.91 -3.50 -7.39
CA SER A 260 -17.30 -4.49 -8.41
C SER A 260 -16.48 -4.31 -9.70
N LYS A 261 -16.34 -3.07 -10.18
CA LYS A 261 -15.54 -2.79 -11.39
C LYS A 261 -14.06 -3.17 -11.21
N ILE A 262 -13.48 -2.92 -10.03
CA ILE A 262 -12.09 -3.32 -9.73
C ILE A 262 -11.96 -4.84 -9.76
N VAL A 263 -12.90 -5.56 -9.16
CA VAL A 263 -12.91 -7.02 -9.15
C VAL A 263 -13.04 -7.59 -10.56
N ASP A 264 -13.90 -7.01 -11.40
CA ASP A 264 -14.02 -7.42 -12.81
C ASP A 264 -12.70 -7.18 -13.57
N GLU A 265 -12.05 -6.03 -13.34
CA GLU A 265 -10.76 -5.69 -13.95
C GLU A 265 -9.63 -6.64 -13.52
N ILE A 266 -9.60 -7.07 -12.25
CA ILE A 266 -8.66 -8.08 -11.76
C ILE A 266 -8.78 -9.37 -12.59
N PHE A 267 -10.00 -9.82 -12.90
CA PHE A 267 -10.21 -11.01 -13.72
C PHE A 267 -9.81 -10.81 -15.18
N PHE A 268 -9.96 -9.62 -15.75
CA PHE A 268 -9.48 -9.32 -17.10
C PHE A 268 -7.95 -9.30 -17.20
N LEU A 269 -7.27 -8.86 -16.14
CA LEU A 269 -5.80 -8.75 -16.09
C LEU A 269 -5.08 -10.06 -15.75
N GLN A 270 -5.81 -11.13 -15.45
CA GLN A 270 -5.24 -12.39 -14.98
C GLN A 270 -4.22 -13.01 -15.95
N ASP A 271 -4.39 -12.80 -17.26
CA ASP A 271 -3.50 -13.36 -18.29
C ASP A 271 -2.28 -12.44 -18.54
N THR A 272 -2.37 -11.19 -18.09
CA THR A 272 -1.33 -10.17 -18.18
C THR A 272 -0.29 -10.38 -17.09
N TYR A 273 -0.73 -10.75 -15.89
CA TYR A 273 0.14 -11.13 -14.77
C TYR A 273 0.34 -12.65 -14.72
N LYS A 274 1.55 -13.11 -14.37
CA LYS A 274 1.81 -14.54 -14.16
C LYS A 274 1.37 -14.97 -12.75
N VAL A 275 0.08 -14.85 -12.42
CA VAL A 275 -0.45 -15.32 -11.13
C VAL A 275 -1.07 -16.71 -11.30
N ASN A 276 -0.49 -17.69 -10.63
CA ASN A 276 -1.09 -19.03 -10.55
C ASN A 276 -2.25 -18.97 -9.53
N ASN A 277 -3.40 -19.53 -9.89
CA ASN A 277 -4.58 -19.77 -9.05
C ASN A 277 -5.70 -18.70 -8.99
N LEU A 278 -5.69 -17.64 -9.81
CA LEU A 278 -6.77 -16.62 -9.77
C LEU A 278 -8.17 -17.19 -10.02
N SER A 279 -8.30 -18.18 -10.91
CA SER A 279 -9.58 -18.86 -11.16
C SER A 279 -10.05 -19.69 -9.95
N SER A 280 -9.14 -20.32 -9.20
CA SER A 280 -9.47 -20.97 -7.92
C SER A 280 -9.92 -19.93 -6.90
N PHE A 281 -9.19 -18.81 -6.81
CA PHE A 281 -9.49 -17.73 -5.89
C PHE A 281 -10.86 -17.12 -6.13
N ARG A 282 -11.30 -16.96 -7.39
CA ARG A 282 -12.66 -16.47 -7.69
C ARG A 282 -13.74 -17.34 -7.05
N ASN A 283 -13.59 -18.66 -7.16
CA ASN A 283 -14.57 -19.60 -6.65
C ASN A 283 -14.53 -19.62 -5.11
N GLU A 284 -13.32 -19.73 -4.53
CA GLU A 284 -13.11 -19.64 -3.08
C GLU A 284 -13.73 -18.37 -2.49
N MET A 285 -13.65 -17.25 -3.21
CA MET A 285 -14.23 -15.98 -2.78
C MET A 285 -15.75 -15.95 -2.76
N ILE A 286 -16.37 -16.48 -3.81
CA ILE A 286 -17.83 -16.57 -3.88
C ILE A 286 -18.32 -17.48 -2.76
N ASP A 287 -17.64 -18.62 -2.57
CA ASP A 287 -18.02 -19.64 -1.59
C ASP A 287 -17.80 -19.16 -0.14
N SER A 288 -16.77 -18.33 0.12
CA SER A 288 -16.41 -17.85 1.46
C SER A 288 -16.81 -16.39 1.74
N THR A 289 -17.73 -15.81 0.98
CA THR A 289 -18.13 -14.39 1.17
C THR A 289 -18.64 -14.11 2.59
N ILE A 290 -19.41 -15.03 3.18
CA ILE A 290 -19.91 -14.90 4.56
C ILE A 290 -18.74 -14.97 5.55
N ASP A 291 -17.86 -15.96 5.41
CA ASP A 291 -16.70 -16.14 6.31
C ASP A 291 -15.77 -14.92 6.28
N ILE A 292 -15.54 -14.34 5.09
CA ILE A 292 -14.74 -13.11 4.94
C ILE A 292 -15.40 -11.95 5.66
N HIS A 293 -16.73 -11.82 5.54
CA HIS A 293 -17.46 -10.76 6.23
C HIS A 293 -17.36 -10.91 7.75
N GLU A 294 -17.63 -12.10 8.28
CA GLU A 294 -17.56 -12.41 9.71
C GLU A 294 -16.15 -12.17 10.25
N TYR A 295 -15.14 -12.61 9.52
CA TYR A 295 -13.74 -12.41 9.89
C TYR A 295 -13.32 -10.94 9.90
N LEU A 296 -13.67 -10.18 8.86
CA LEU A 296 -13.41 -8.73 8.82
C LEU A 296 -14.15 -7.98 9.94
N GLN A 297 -15.35 -8.44 10.31
CA GLN A 297 -16.11 -7.89 11.42
C GLN A 297 -15.41 -8.18 12.76
N GLU A 298 -14.98 -9.42 12.99
CA GLU A 298 -14.23 -9.81 14.19
C GLU A 298 -12.97 -8.96 14.38
N LEU A 299 -12.19 -8.77 13.31
CA LEU A 299 -11.00 -7.91 13.33
C LEU A 299 -11.35 -6.44 13.64
N SER A 300 -12.40 -5.91 13.01
CA SER A 300 -12.84 -4.53 13.20
C SER A 300 -13.35 -4.26 14.61
N ASP A 301 -14.03 -5.23 15.22
CA ASP A 301 -14.54 -5.10 16.58
C ASP A 301 -13.43 -5.25 17.63
N TYR A 302 -12.42 -6.08 17.34
CA TYR A 302 -11.21 -6.16 18.15
C TYR A 302 -10.43 -4.83 18.13
N ASP A 303 -10.19 -4.26 16.94
CA ASP A 303 -9.48 -2.99 16.73
C ASP A 303 -10.12 -1.83 17.51
N LYS A 304 -11.45 -1.72 17.46
CA LYS A 304 -12.20 -0.70 18.21
C LYS A 304 -11.91 -0.73 19.72
N LEU A 305 -11.69 -1.92 20.28
CA LEU A 305 -11.60 -2.10 21.73
C LEU A 305 -10.18 -2.17 22.28
N LYS A 306 -9.21 -2.67 21.51
CA LYS A 306 -7.92 -3.12 22.07
C LYS A 306 -6.67 -2.67 21.32
N VAL A 307 -6.82 -2.03 20.17
CA VAL A 307 -5.68 -1.61 19.34
C VAL A 307 -5.53 -0.10 19.39
N GLN A 308 -4.28 0.35 19.51
CA GLN A 308 -3.91 1.73 19.24
C GLN A 308 -3.97 1.93 17.71
N SER A 309 -5.14 2.34 17.23
CA SER A 309 -5.43 2.45 15.80
C SER A 309 -4.86 3.72 15.17
N ALA A 310 -4.15 3.56 14.05
CA ALA A 310 -3.69 4.65 13.19
C ALA A 310 -4.88 5.43 12.62
N ILE A 311 -5.99 4.76 12.26
CA ILE A 311 -7.21 5.42 11.80
C ILE A 311 -7.85 6.29 12.88
N LYS A 312 -7.91 5.83 14.14
CA LYS A 312 -8.41 6.66 15.25
C LYS A 312 -7.54 7.89 15.44
N ILE A 313 -6.22 7.74 15.40
CA ILE A 313 -5.26 8.84 15.49
C ILE A 313 -5.46 9.83 14.33
N TYR A 314 -5.63 9.34 13.11
CA TYR A 314 -5.94 10.13 11.92
C TYR A 314 -7.23 10.95 12.11
N ASN A 315 -8.34 10.32 12.50
CA ASN A 315 -9.64 10.99 12.64
C ASN A 315 -9.61 12.08 13.71
N LEU A 316 -8.99 11.82 14.88
CA LEU A 316 -8.83 12.83 15.94
C LEU A 316 -8.06 14.07 15.46
N ARG A 317 -7.08 13.88 14.56
CA ARG A 317 -6.33 14.98 13.95
C ARG A 317 -7.18 15.78 12.96
N GLN A 318 -8.01 15.13 12.15
CA GLN A 318 -8.91 15.85 11.23
C GLN A 318 -9.93 16.71 12.00
N GLU A 319 -10.44 16.24 13.13
CA GLU A 319 -11.37 17.00 13.98
C GLU A 319 -10.71 18.21 14.67
N THR A 320 -9.42 18.11 14.99
CA THR A 320 -8.67 19.18 15.67
C THR A 320 -8.14 20.23 14.70
N ASN A 321 -7.79 19.86 13.47
CA ASN A 321 -7.34 20.78 12.43
C ASN A 321 -8.49 21.40 11.61
N GLY A 322 -9.71 20.84 11.72
CA GLY A 322 -10.94 21.38 11.11
C GLY A 322 -11.67 22.43 11.97
N LYS A 323 -11.07 22.87 13.09
CA LYS A 323 -11.45 24.04 13.89
C LYS A 323 -10.37 25.10 13.73
#